data_AF-A0A0E0SQ30-F1
#
_entry.id   AF-A0A0E0SQ30-F1
#
_cell.length_a   1.000
_cell.length_b   1.000
_cell.length_c   1.000
_cell.angle_alpha   90.00
_cell.angle_beta   90.00
_cell.angle_gamma   90.00
#
_symmetry.space_group_name_H-M   'P 1'
#
loop_
_entity.id
_entity.type
_entity.pdbx_description
1 polymer ?
#
loop_
_entity_poly.entity_id
_entity_poly.type
_entity_poly.pdbx_seq_one_letter_code
_entity_poly.pdbx_strand_id
1 'polypeptide(L)'
;MTLQTPTIAEVRASSEVLSTPGASATVVKVGEHFAVKFGRTVTLQEAENLRFMSADSKVPVPKFYKTMAEPETGINFIVMEYIDSKTLAEQWPSLEASEKLEIADQLRVILQDLRSLEPPSYLGSLNRKPLQDRIFLTPEQNAATSGPFDTEDDLNEGILKRLSENESQEHVAFLRKLMIETLHDHQVRFTHGDLQAKNILVKKIELGESKRFEIKLIDWKISGWYPEYWEFCNSTIASRFRSEWLEMAQNIMQVYVPEYLMLQIIRSHLLH
;
A
#
# COMPACT_ATOMS: atom_id res chain seq x y z
N MET A 1 -0.93 -18.20 27.28
CA MET A 1 0.20 -18.82 26.55
C MET A 1 0.61 -17.87 25.44
N THR A 2 1.87 -17.45 25.40
CA THR A 2 2.43 -16.67 24.27
C THR A 2 2.64 -17.62 23.10
N LEU A 3 2.05 -17.31 21.94
CA LEU A 3 2.23 -18.10 20.72
C LEU A 3 3.72 -18.09 20.31
N GLN A 4 4.32 -19.27 20.14
CA GLN A 4 5.69 -19.38 19.65
C GLN A 4 5.72 -19.06 18.15
N THR A 5 6.41 -17.98 17.78
CA THR A 5 6.58 -17.58 16.37
C THR A 5 7.51 -18.55 15.62
N PRO A 6 7.27 -18.81 14.32
CA PRO A 6 8.05 -19.77 13.53
C PRO A 6 9.52 -19.36 13.36
N THR A 7 10.35 -20.36 13.14
CA THR A 7 11.75 -20.28 12.71
C THR A 7 11.86 -20.23 11.19
N ILE A 8 13.01 -19.79 10.66
CA ILE A 8 13.24 -19.75 9.20
C ILE A 8 13.13 -21.16 8.59
N ALA A 9 13.62 -22.20 9.27
CA ALA A 9 13.53 -23.58 8.80
C ALA A 9 12.07 -24.04 8.62
N GLU A 10 11.20 -23.71 9.57
CA GLU A 10 9.75 -24.02 9.48
C GLU A 10 9.08 -23.25 8.35
N VAL A 11 9.45 -21.99 8.13
CA VAL A 11 8.95 -21.19 6.99
C VAL A 11 9.33 -21.83 5.67
N ARG A 12 10.60 -22.25 5.52
CA ARG A 12 11.11 -22.88 4.30
C ARG A 12 10.51 -24.26 4.05
N ALA A 13 10.13 -24.97 5.10
CA ALA A 13 9.50 -26.29 5.01
C ALA A 13 8.00 -26.22 4.70
N SER A 14 7.36 -25.05 4.79
CA SER A 14 5.93 -24.94 4.51
C SER A 14 5.61 -25.21 3.04
N SER A 15 4.62 -26.07 2.81
CA SER A 15 4.04 -26.35 1.49
C SER A 15 2.82 -25.48 1.16
N GLU A 16 2.32 -24.69 2.12
CA GLU A 16 1.11 -23.89 1.97
C GLU A 16 1.44 -22.48 1.48
N VAL A 17 1.64 -22.33 0.16
CA VAL A 17 1.94 -21.04 -0.48
C VAL A 17 0.65 -20.23 -0.67
N LEU A 18 0.61 -19.03 -0.11
CA LEU A 18 -0.50 -18.07 -0.18
C LEU A 18 -0.33 -17.05 -1.32
N SER A 19 0.90 -16.70 -1.66
CA SER A 19 1.19 -15.76 -2.75
C SER A 19 0.95 -16.39 -4.12
N THR A 20 0.52 -15.59 -5.10
CA THR A 20 0.38 -16.05 -6.48
C THR A 20 1.73 -16.38 -7.14
N PRO A 21 1.76 -17.29 -8.12
CA PRO A 21 2.98 -17.56 -8.91
C PRO A 21 3.53 -16.28 -9.56
N GLY A 22 4.84 -16.05 -9.43
CA GLY A 22 5.51 -14.87 -9.99
C GLY A 22 5.42 -13.60 -9.14
N ALA A 23 4.82 -13.65 -7.95
CA ALA A 23 4.86 -12.54 -7.01
C ALA A 23 6.31 -12.14 -6.64
N SER A 24 6.55 -10.85 -6.43
CA SER A 24 7.89 -10.31 -6.09
C SER A 24 8.43 -10.78 -4.73
N ALA A 25 7.56 -11.30 -3.88
CA ALA A 25 7.85 -11.93 -2.60
C ALA A 25 6.93 -13.14 -2.41
N THR A 26 7.41 -14.15 -1.70
CA THR A 26 6.64 -15.35 -1.38
C THR A 26 5.93 -15.17 -0.05
N VAL A 27 4.69 -15.62 0.04
CA VAL A 27 3.94 -15.68 1.30
C VAL A 27 3.53 -17.13 1.54
N VAL A 28 3.82 -17.66 2.73
CA VAL A 28 3.43 -19.01 3.14
C VAL A 28 2.64 -18.99 4.45
N LYS A 29 1.72 -19.94 4.63
CA LYS A 29 1.10 -20.26 5.91
C LYS A 29 2.03 -21.16 6.72
N VAL A 30 2.21 -20.92 8.02
CA VAL A 30 3.01 -21.76 8.91
C VAL A 30 2.19 -22.07 10.16
N GLY A 31 1.83 -23.35 10.33
CA GLY A 31 0.84 -23.76 11.32
C GLY A 31 -0.50 -23.06 11.10
N GLU A 32 -1.34 -22.93 12.14
CA GLU A 32 -2.68 -22.32 11.99
C GLU A 32 -2.72 -20.80 12.18
N HIS A 33 -1.60 -20.18 12.58
CA HIS A 33 -1.62 -18.81 13.12
C HIS A 33 -0.76 -17.81 12.35
N PHE A 34 0.16 -18.26 11.49
CA PHE A 34 1.17 -17.38 10.92
C PHE A 34 1.14 -17.38 9.40
N ALA A 35 1.13 -16.17 8.83
CA ALA A 35 1.52 -15.93 7.46
C ALA A 35 2.92 -15.32 7.49
N VAL A 36 3.82 -15.82 6.64
CA VAL A 36 5.19 -15.31 6.56
C VAL A 36 5.49 -14.85 5.14
N LYS A 37 5.68 -13.54 4.97
CA LYS A 37 6.13 -12.93 3.72
C LYS A 37 7.65 -12.87 3.72
N PHE A 38 8.29 -13.36 2.66
CA PHE A 38 9.75 -13.35 2.55
C PHE A 38 10.24 -13.21 1.11
N GLY A 39 11.44 -12.65 0.97
CA GLY A 39 12.10 -12.47 -0.31
C GLY A 39 13.15 -11.36 -0.25
N ARG A 40 13.93 -11.22 -1.33
CA ARG A 40 14.95 -10.16 -1.46
C ARG A 40 14.34 -8.76 -1.59
N THR A 41 13.08 -8.68 -2.02
CA THR A 41 12.35 -7.42 -2.22
C THR A 41 11.50 -7.01 -1.00
N VAL A 42 11.48 -7.85 0.04
CA VAL A 42 10.80 -7.58 1.30
C VAL A 42 11.67 -6.64 2.11
N THR A 43 11.13 -5.47 2.44
CA THR A 43 11.89 -4.40 3.09
C THR A 43 11.60 -4.35 4.57
N LEU A 44 12.56 -3.85 5.36
CA LEU A 44 12.30 -3.51 6.77
C LEU A 44 11.26 -2.39 6.89
N GLN A 45 11.13 -1.52 5.88
CA GLN A 45 10.10 -0.48 5.84
C GLN A 45 8.69 -1.04 5.83
N GLU A 46 8.44 -2.10 5.05
CA GLU A 46 7.15 -2.78 5.04
C GLU A 46 6.80 -3.35 6.43
N ALA A 47 7.80 -3.94 7.11
CA ALA A 47 7.62 -4.46 8.46
C ALA A 47 7.32 -3.35 9.48
N GLU A 48 8.03 -2.21 9.37
CA GLU A 48 7.78 -1.03 10.21
C GLU A 48 6.37 -0.47 10.00
N ASN A 49 5.90 -0.39 8.76
CA ASN A 49 4.55 0.07 8.43
C ASN A 49 3.49 -0.86 9.05
N LEU A 50 3.62 -2.17 8.86
CA LEU A 50 2.68 -3.14 9.45
C LEU A 50 2.73 -3.09 10.99
N ARG A 51 3.91 -3.00 11.59
CA ARG A 51 4.08 -2.88 13.04
C ARG A 51 3.36 -1.63 13.57
N PHE A 52 3.57 -0.47 12.94
CA PHE A 52 2.92 0.79 13.31
C PHE A 52 1.40 0.67 13.26
N MET A 53 0.86 0.13 12.16
CA MET A 53 -0.60 -0.06 12.02
C MET A 53 -1.16 -1.08 13.02
N SER A 54 -0.41 -2.15 13.32
CA SER A 54 -0.88 -3.20 14.22
C SER A 54 -0.85 -2.84 15.72
N ALA A 55 -0.22 -1.73 16.09
CA ALA A 55 0.01 -1.39 17.50
C ALA A 55 -1.23 -0.77 18.17
N ASP A 56 -1.84 0.25 17.55
CA ASP A 56 -2.99 0.97 18.13
C ASP A 56 -3.82 1.70 17.06
N SER A 57 -3.77 1.23 15.81
CA SER A 57 -4.66 1.78 14.78
C SER A 57 -6.03 1.16 14.86
N LYS A 58 -7.07 1.95 14.58
CA LYS A 58 -8.42 1.45 14.30
C LYS A 58 -8.52 0.73 12.96
N VAL A 59 -7.54 0.92 12.08
CA VAL A 59 -7.47 0.28 10.78
C VAL A 59 -7.21 -1.21 10.97
N PRO A 60 -8.09 -2.09 10.47
CA PRO A 60 -7.95 -3.51 10.69
C PRO A 60 -6.83 -4.07 9.80
N VAL A 61 -5.73 -4.46 10.43
CA VAL A 61 -4.58 -5.12 9.80
C VAL A 61 -4.27 -6.46 10.48
N PRO A 62 -3.51 -7.36 9.83
CA PRO A 62 -2.93 -8.52 10.52
C PRO A 62 -2.02 -8.08 11.66
N LYS A 63 -2.00 -8.82 12.77
CA LYS A 63 -1.01 -8.55 13.83
C LYS A 63 0.40 -8.77 13.30
N PHE A 64 1.30 -7.84 13.62
CA PHE A 64 2.73 -8.02 13.44
C PHE A 64 3.31 -8.83 14.59
N TYR A 65 4.17 -9.81 14.31
CA TYR A 65 4.88 -10.58 15.34
C TYR A 65 6.36 -10.24 15.41
N LYS A 66 7.09 -10.42 14.30
CA LYS A 66 8.54 -10.17 14.24
C LYS A 66 9.05 -10.11 12.80
N THR A 67 10.27 -9.62 12.66
CA THR A 67 11.09 -9.81 11.46
C THR A 67 12.17 -10.87 11.69
N MET A 68 12.64 -11.50 10.61
CA MET A 68 13.84 -12.33 10.59
C MET A 68 14.64 -11.99 9.32
N ALA A 69 15.93 -12.31 9.30
CA ALA A 69 16.78 -12.09 8.13
C ALA A 69 17.76 -13.26 7.94
N GLU A 70 18.06 -13.57 6.69
CA GLU A 70 19.16 -14.44 6.25
C GLU A 70 20.21 -13.57 5.53
N PRO A 71 21.22 -13.06 6.25
CA PRO A 71 22.22 -12.14 5.70
C PRO A 71 22.95 -12.69 4.46
N GLU A 72 23.22 -13.98 4.43
CA GLU A 72 23.97 -14.66 3.36
C GLU A 72 23.21 -14.64 2.03
N THR A 73 21.88 -14.64 2.08
CA THR A 73 21.03 -14.66 0.87
C THR A 73 20.38 -13.29 0.59
N GLY A 74 20.45 -12.37 1.56
CA GLY A 74 19.78 -11.08 1.54
C GLY A 74 18.26 -11.17 1.67
N ILE A 75 17.73 -12.27 2.24
CA ILE A 75 16.28 -12.49 2.35
C ILE A 75 15.79 -12.00 3.71
N ASN A 76 14.78 -11.14 3.69
CA ASN A 76 14.05 -10.72 4.88
C ASN A 76 12.73 -11.48 4.98
N PHE A 77 12.25 -11.64 6.22
CA PHE A 77 11.01 -12.31 6.56
C PHE A 77 10.17 -11.40 7.47
N ILE A 78 8.89 -11.31 7.19
CA ILE A 78 7.89 -10.64 8.03
C ILE A 78 6.92 -11.71 8.51
N VAL A 79 6.90 -11.94 9.82
CA VAL A 79 5.96 -12.87 10.47
C VAL A 79 4.77 -12.08 10.95
N MET A 80 3.59 -12.43 10.44
CA MET A 80 2.33 -11.76 10.74
C MET A 80 1.20 -12.78 10.97
N GLU A 81 0.07 -12.30 11.46
CA GLU A 81 -1.13 -13.10 11.67
C GLU A 81 -1.64 -13.68 10.35
N TYR A 82 -1.85 -15.00 10.34
CA TYR A 82 -2.62 -15.63 9.28
C TYR A 82 -4.10 -15.33 9.48
N ILE A 83 -4.74 -14.82 8.42
CA ILE A 83 -6.17 -14.59 8.39
C ILE A 83 -6.77 -15.59 7.41
N ASP A 84 -7.51 -16.57 7.92
CA ASP A 84 -8.27 -17.53 7.12
C ASP A 84 -9.43 -16.83 6.42
N SER A 85 -9.14 -16.31 5.23
CA SER A 85 -9.99 -15.46 4.41
C SER A 85 -9.46 -15.42 2.97
N LYS A 86 -10.29 -14.97 2.04
CA LYS A 86 -9.88 -14.70 0.66
C LYS A 86 -9.78 -13.19 0.42
N THR A 87 -9.06 -12.81 -0.62
CA THR A 87 -9.05 -11.41 -1.05
C THR A 87 -10.42 -10.98 -1.56
N LEU A 88 -10.70 -9.67 -1.52
CA LEU A 88 -11.90 -9.08 -2.11
C LEU A 88 -11.92 -9.36 -3.62
N ALA A 89 -10.76 -9.32 -4.28
CA ALA A 89 -10.65 -9.65 -5.70
C ALA A 89 -11.15 -11.07 -6.03
N GLU A 90 -10.81 -12.06 -5.20
CA GLU A 90 -11.25 -13.45 -5.39
C GLU A 90 -12.73 -13.65 -5.08
N GLN A 91 -13.26 -12.91 -4.10
CA GLN A 91 -14.66 -13.06 -3.67
C GLN A 91 -15.63 -12.21 -4.50
N TRP A 92 -15.16 -11.14 -5.12
CA TRP A 92 -15.98 -10.15 -5.82
C TRP A 92 -17.04 -10.75 -6.77
N PRO A 93 -16.72 -11.76 -7.61
CA PRO A 93 -17.70 -12.33 -8.54
C PRO A 93 -18.87 -13.05 -7.84
N SER A 94 -18.67 -13.47 -6.59
CA SER A 94 -19.66 -14.23 -5.80
C SER A 94 -20.48 -13.39 -4.83
N LEU A 95 -20.10 -12.13 -4.63
CA LEU A 95 -20.79 -11.23 -3.70
C LEU A 95 -22.08 -10.66 -4.30
N GLU A 96 -23.13 -10.66 -3.49
CA GLU A 96 -24.40 -9.99 -3.80
C GLU A 96 -24.23 -8.46 -3.81
N ALA A 97 -25.15 -7.73 -4.45
CA ALA A 97 -25.08 -6.26 -4.51
C ALA A 97 -25.14 -5.60 -3.11
N SER A 98 -25.97 -6.14 -2.20
CA SER A 98 -26.06 -5.69 -0.81
C SER A 98 -24.75 -5.93 -0.04
N GLU A 99 -24.12 -7.08 -0.23
CA GLU A 99 -22.84 -7.44 0.39
C GLU A 99 -21.72 -6.52 -0.10
N LYS A 100 -21.69 -6.21 -1.41
CA LYS A 100 -20.74 -5.24 -2.00
C LYS A 100 -20.91 -3.85 -1.41
N LEU A 101 -22.15 -3.41 -1.19
CA LEU A 101 -22.45 -2.12 -0.57
C LEU A 101 -21.99 -2.08 0.89
N GLU A 102 -22.28 -3.13 1.66
CA GLU A 102 -21.82 -3.23 3.06
C GLU A 102 -20.30 -3.17 3.17
N ILE A 103 -19.59 -3.91 2.30
CA ILE A 103 -18.12 -3.89 2.24
C ILE A 103 -17.62 -2.49 1.84
N ALA A 104 -18.27 -1.81 0.89
CA ALA A 104 -17.92 -0.45 0.50
C ALA A 104 -18.03 0.52 1.67
N ASP A 105 -19.12 0.44 2.44
CA ASP A 105 -19.35 1.29 3.61
C ASP A 105 -18.31 1.03 4.70
N GLN A 106 -17.97 -0.23 4.97
CA GLN A 106 -16.90 -0.57 5.90
C GLN A 106 -15.53 -0.03 5.45
N LEU A 107 -15.20 -0.18 4.16
CA LEU A 107 -13.96 0.35 3.59
C LEU A 107 -13.88 1.87 3.70
N ARG A 108 -15.00 2.59 3.52
CA ARG A 108 -15.03 4.05 3.70
C ARG A 108 -14.66 4.44 5.12
N VAL A 109 -15.21 3.75 6.12
CA VAL A 109 -14.87 3.98 7.55
C VAL A 109 -13.40 3.66 7.81
N ILE A 110 -12.91 2.53 7.31
CA ILE A 110 -11.49 2.14 7.46
C ILE A 110 -10.55 3.21 6.86
N LEU A 111 -10.90 3.77 5.70
CA LEU A 111 -10.10 4.82 5.05
C LEU A 111 -10.18 6.16 5.79
N GLN A 112 -11.32 6.47 6.42
CA GLN A 112 -11.43 7.63 7.30
C GLN A 112 -10.53 7.46 8.53
N ASP A 113 -10.55 6.30 9.17
CA ASP A 113 -9.67 5.99 10.30
C ASP A 113 -8.19 6.09 9.90
N LEU A 114 -7.82 5.54 8.73
CA LEU A 114 -6.46 5.63 8.19
C LEU A 114 -6.03 7.10 7.98
N ARG A 115 -6.90 7.91 7.37
CA ARG A 115 -6.64 9.33 7.10
C ARG A 115 -6.68 10.20 8.36
N SER A 116 -7.30 9.73 9.44
CA SER A 116 -7.37 10.45 10.72
C SER A 116 -6.09 10.38 11.54
N LEU A 117 -5.12 9.54 11.15
CA LEU A 117 -3.82 9.48 11.81
C LEU A 117 -3.13 10.85 11.75
N GLU A 118 -2.63 11.31 12.90
CA GLU A 118 -1.95 12.61 13.02
C GLU A 118 -0.69 12.65 12.14
N PRO A 119 -0.63 13.56 11.14
CA PRO A 119 0.51 13.63 10.25
C PRO A 119 1.72 14.27 10.93
N PRO A 120 2.94 13.82 10.61
CA PRO A 120 4.15 14.53 10.99
C PRO A 120 4.36 15.76 10.10
N SER A 121 5.36 16.57 10.41
CA SER A 121 5.74 17.74 9.62
C SER A 121 6.61 17.39 8.39
N TYR A 122 6.37 16.23 7.76
CA TYR A 122 7.14 15.77 6.60
C TYR A 122 6.32 14.80 5.74
N LEU A 123 6.69 14.66 4.47
CA LEU A 123 6.23 13.63 3.55
C LEU A 123 7.32 12.58 3.39
N GLY A 124 6.98 11.31 3.56
CA GLY A 124 7.98 10.25 3.69
C GLY A 124 7.41 8.99 4.30
N SER A 125 8.18 7.91 4.26
CA SER A 125 7.88 6.73 5.06
C SER A 125 8.05 7.01 6.56
N LEU A 126 7.60 6.08 7.41
CA LEU A 126 7.77 6.21 8.85
C LEU A 126 9.23 6.46 9.24
N ASN A 127 9.43 7.20 10.33
CA ASN A 127 10.77 7.57 10.84
C ASN A 127 11.58 8.43 9.87
N ARG A 128 10.91 9.33 9.13
CA ARG A 128 11.52 10.27 8.19
C ARG A 128 12.40 9.57 7.13
N LYS A 129 11.92 8.44 6.62
CA LYS A 129 12.61 7.64 5.59
C LYS A 129 12.08 7.96 4.18
N PRO A 130 12.84 7.62 3.12
CA PRO A 130 12.41 7.81 1.74
C PRO A 130 11.10 7.10 1.40
N LEU A 131 10.31 7.71 0.53
CA LEU A 131 9.08 7.13 -0.02
C LEU A 131 9.39 5.88 -0.86
N GLN A 132 8.44 4.93 -0.84
CA GLN A 132 8.61 3.61 -1.45
C GLN A 132 7.82 3.43 -2.76
N ASP A 133 7.05 4.44 -3.19
CA ASP A 133 6.40 4.43 -4.50
C ASP A 133 7.44 4.39 -5.62
N ARG A 134 7.15 3.64 -6.69
CA ARG A 134 8.03 3.48 -7.84
C ARG A 134 8.43 4.79 -8.51
N ILE A 135 7.63 5.86 -8.38
CA ILE A 135 7.99 7.21 -8.85
C ILE A 135 9.33 7.66 -8.23
N PHE A 136 9.57 7.29 -6.97
CA PHE A 136 10.68 7.73 -6.13
C PHE A 136 11.85 6.73 -6.07
N LEU A 137 11.64 5.48 -6.50
CA LEU A 137 12.67 4.44 -6.43
C LEU A 137 13.76 4.69 -7.49
N THR A 138 14.98 4.91 -7.02
CA THR A 138 16.21 5.03 -7.83
C THR A 138 17.24 4.02 -7.35
N PRO A 139 18.13 3.50 -8.23
CA PRO A 139 19.22 2.61 -7.82
C PRO A 139 20.10 3.22 -6.73
N GLU A 140 20.32 4.54 -6.78
CA GLU A 140 21.18 5.28 -5.86
C GLU A 140 20.47 5.72 -4.56
N GLN A 141 19.14 5.55 -4.47
CA GLN A 141 18.30 6.02 -3.36
C GLN A 141 18.60 7.47 -2.95
N ASN A 142 18.65 8.37 -3.93
CA ASN A 142 18.97 9.77 -3.70
C ASN A 142 17.87 10.45 -2.89
N ALA A 143 18.20 11.03 -1.73
CA ALA A 143 17.24 11.76 -0.89
C ALA A 143 16.57 12.93 -1.63
N ALA A 144 17.26 13.55 -2.59
CA ALA A 144 16.69 14.63 -3.40
C ALA A 144 15.59 14.18 -4.37
N THR A 145 15.46 12.88 -4.64
CA THR A 145 14.40 12.33 -5.49
C THR A 145 13.42 11.45 -4.72
N SER A 146 13.83 10.90 -3.58
CA SER A 146 13.04 9.92 -2.83
C SER A 146 12.56 10.41 -1.46
N GLY A 147 12.99 11.60 -1.06
CA GLY A 147 12.66 12.18 0.22
C GLY A 147 13.45 11.55 1.37
N PRO A 148 13.01 11.77 2.63
CA PRO A 148 11.81 12.50 3.03
C PRO A 148 11.80 13.95 2.56
N PHE A 149 10.62 14.54 2.41
CA PHE A 149 10.39 15.91 1.97
C PHE A 149 9.74 16.72 3.10
N ASP A 150 10.05 18.00 3.23
CA ASP A 150 9.47 18.83 4.28
C ASP A 150 8.13 19.44 3.83
N THR A 151 7.95 19.67 2.53
CA THR A 151 6.74 20.23 1.92
C THR A 151 6.30 19.46 0.67
N GLU A 152 5.06 19.69 0.21
CA GLU A 152 4.59 19.18 -1.08
C GLU A 152 5.41 19.75 -2.25
N ASP A 153 5.86 21.01 -2.15
CA ASP A 153 6.76 21.62 -3.13
C ASP A 153 8.09 20.86 -3.23
N ASP A 154 8.70 20.48 -2.10
CA ASP A 154 9.93 19.68 -2.11
C ASP A 154 9.71 18.30 -2.75
N LEU A 155 8.54 17.69 -2.51
CA LEU A 155 8.15 16.44 -3.15
C LEU A 155 8.01 16.63 -4.66
N ASN A 156 7.36 17.71 -5.11
CA ASN A 156 7.20 18.06 -6.52
C ASN A 156 8.56 18.30 -7.20
N GLU A 157 9.49 18.97 -6.53
CA GLU A 157 10.88 19.12 -7.00
C GLU A 157 11.58 17.77 -7.13
N GLY A 158 11.36 16.85 -6.19
CA GLY A 158 11.87 15.48 -6.27
C GLY A 158 11.36 14.74 -7.50
N ILE A 159 10.06 14.87 -7.82
CA ILE A 159 9.46 14.29 -9.04
C ILE A 159 10.05 14.94 -10.30
N LEU A 160 10.18 16.27 -10.34
CA LEU A 160 10.76 16.98 -11.49
C LEU A 160 12.22 16.58 -11.72
N LYS A 161 12.97 16.36 -10.65
CA LYS A 161 14.34 15.85 -10.72
C LYS A 161 14.37 14.44 -11.31
N ARG A 162 13.46 13.54 -10.89
CA ARG A 162 13.31 12.21 -11.51
C ARG A 162 13.00 12.30 -13.00
N LEU A 163 12.08 13.19 -13.39
CA LEU A 163 11.70 13.38 -14.79
C LEU A 163 12.88 13.89 -15.63
N SER A 164 13.72 14.77 -15.08
CA SER A 164 14.90 15.31 -15.76
C SER A 164 15.98 14.28 -16.11
N GLU A 165 15.91 13.07 -15.56
CA GLU A 165 16.80 11.97 -15.93
C GLU A 165 16.49 11.41 -17.32
N ASN A 166 15.23 11.53 -17.76
CA ASN A 166 14.75 10.95 -19.02
C ASN A 166 14.20 11.99 -20.01
N GLU A 167 13.88 13.20 -19.54
CA GLU A 167 13.20 14.24 -20.32
C GLU A 167 14.10 15.46 -20.59
N SER A 168 13.80 16.20 -21.68
CA SER A 168 14.51 17.44 -21.99
C SER A 168 14.20 18.55 -20.97
N GLN A 169 15.10 19.51 -20.82
CA GLN A 169 14.91 20.64 -19.89
C GLN A 169 13.66 21.45 -20.21
N GLU A 170 13.35 21.65 -21.49
CA GLU A 170 12.15 22.35 -21.96
C GLU A 170 10.87 21.60 -21.56
N HIS A 171 10.88 20.27 -21.67
CA HIS A 171 9.74 19.46 -21.30
C HIS A 171 9.53 19.45 -19.78
N VAL A 172 10.61 19.32 -18.99
CA VAL A 172 10.54 19.43 -17.52
C VAL A 172 10.03 20.81 -17.10
N ALA A 173 10.46 21.90 -17.76
CA ALA A 173 9.96 23.24 -17.48
C ALA A 173 8.45 23.40 -17.81
N PHE A 174 7.96 22.71 -18.84
CA PHE A 174 6.53 22.63 -19.15
C PHE A 174 5.76 21.83 -18.08
N LEU A 175 6.23 20.63 -17.72
CA LEU A 175 5.62 19.79 -16.69
C LEU A 175 5.57 20.49 -15.33
N ARG A 176 6.62 21.24 -14.96
CA ARG A 176 6.64 22.07 -13.76
C ARG A 176 5.47 23.05 -13.69
N LYS A 177 5.15 23.72 -14.81
CA LYS A 177 3.99 24.64 -14.86
C LYS A 177 2.68 23.89 -14.62
N LEU A 178 2.52 22.70 -15.20
CA LEU A 178 1.32 21.88 -14.99
C LEU A 178 1.21 21.39 -13.54
N MET A 179 2.32 20.96 -12.95
CA MET A 179 2.35 20.50 -11.56
C MET A 179 2.02 21.62 -10.59
N ILE A 180 2.55 22.84 -10.79
CA ILE A 180 2.21 23.99 -9.93
C ILE A 180 0.70 24.27 -9.93
N GLU A 181 0.01 24.09 -11.06
CA GLU A 181 -1.43 24.32 -11.16
C GLU A 181 -2.29 23.13 -10.69
N THR A 182 -1.69 21.98 -10.36
CA THR A 182 -2.45 20.74 -10.06
C THR A 182 -2.05 20.02 -8.77
N LEU A 183 -0.81 20.13 -8.31
CA LEU A 183 -0.26 19.42 -7.17
C LEU A 183 0.17 20.42 -6.09
N HIS A 184 -0.78 21.11 -5.47
CA HIS A 184 -0.52 22.13 -4.46
C HIS A 184 -1.58 22.15 -3.36
N ASP A 185 -1.22 22.69 -2.19
CA ASP A 185 -2.10 22.92 -1.05
C ASP A 185 -2.81 21.67 -0.50
N HIS A 186 -2.23 20.47 -0.70
CA HIS A 186 -2.80 19.23 -0.22
C HIS A 186 -2.42 18.92 1.23
N GLN A 187 -3.32 18.21 1.92
CA GLN A 187 -3.03 17.72 3.25
C GLN A 187 -2.15 16.48 3.21
N VAL A 188 -1.19 16.39 4.14
CA VAL A 188 -0.39 15.18 4.35
C VAL A 188 -1.24 14.15 5.10
N ARG A 189 -1.39 12.95 4.53
CA ARG A 189 -2.19 11.86 5.09
C ARG A 189 -1.43 10.53 5.04
N PHE A 190 -1.61 9.71 6.06
CA PHE A 190 -1.09 8.34 6.00
C PHE A 190 -1.85 7.58 4.91
N THR A 191 -1.10 6.97 4.01
CA THR A 191 -1.60 6.39 2.77
C THR A 191 -1.08 4.96 2.67
N HIS A 192 -1.96 4.02 2.34
CA HIS A 192 -1.61 2.63 2.05
C HIS A 192 -0.73 2.56 0.80
N GLY A 193 -1.14 3.27 -0.27
CA GLY A 193 -0.34 3.52 -1.48
C GLY A 193 -0.43 2.42 -2.55
N ASP A 194 -0.87 1.21 -2.17
CA ASP A 194 -1.26 0.12 -3.08
C ASP A 194 -2.66 -0.43 -2.78
N LEU A 195 -3.63 0.41 -2.40
CA LEU A 195 -4.97 -0.09 -2.07
C LEU A 195 -5.65 -0.63 -3.33
N GLN A 196 -5.85 -1.94 -3.39
CA GLN A 196 -6.51 -2.66 -4.49
C GLN A 196 -7.29 -3.83 -3.92
N ALA A 197 -8.27 -4.37 -4.65
CA ALA A 197 -9.08 -5.51 -4.21
C ALA A 197 -8.25 -6.76 -3.81
N LYS A 198 -7.06 -6.95 -4.39
CA LYS A 198 -6.13 -8.05 -4.02
C LYS A 198 -5.47 -7.86 -2.65
N ASN A 199 -5.45 -6.64 -2.12
CA ASN A 199 -4.80 -6.25 -0.85
C ASN A 199 -5.83 -6.05 0.28
N ILE A 200 -7.07 -6.50 0.06
CA ILE A 200 -8.16 -6.44 1.02
C ILE A 200 -8.61 -7.87 1.28
N LEU A 201 -8.38 -8.38 2.48
CA LEU A 201 -8.91 -9.66 2.91
C LEU A 201 -10.32 -9.47 3.46
N VAL A 202 -11.25 -10.33 3.05
CA VAL A 202 -12.64 -10.31 3.50
C VAL A 202 -13.01 -11.67 4.06
N LYS A 203 -13.50 -11.71 5.29
CA LYS A 203 -14.05 -12.92 5.89
C LYS A 203 -15.55 -12.74 6.08
N LYS A 204 -16.33 -13.59 5.40
CA LYS A 204 -17.76 -13.69 5.62
C LYS A 204 -18.02 -14.55 6.86
N ILE A 205 -18.72 -13.97 7.83
CA ILE A 205 -19.13 -14.64 9.06
C ILE A 205 -20.65 -14.76 9.03
N GLU A 206 -21.13 -15.99 9.10
CA GLU A 206 -22.55 -16.30 9.17
C GLU A 206 -22.97 -16.39 10.65
N LEU A 207 -23.90 -15.53 11.05
CA LEU A 207 -24.46 -15.44 12.39
C LEU A 207 -25.97 -15.70 12.31
N GLY A 208 -26.32 -16.97 12.09
CA GLY A 208 -27.70 -17.39 11.82
C GLY A 208 -28.18 -16.85 10.47
N GLU A 209 -29.25 -16.04 10.48
CA GLU A 209 -29.80 -15.40 9.27
C GLU A 209 -29.03 -14.13 8.85
N SER A 210 -28.17 -13.60 9.73
CA SER A 210 -27.37 -12.41 9.44
C SER A 210 -25.97 -12.79 8.95
N LYS A 211 -25.45 -12.01 8.01
CA LYS A 211 -24.07 -12.08 7.54
C LYS A 211 -23.33 -10.87 8.07
N ARG A 212 -22.04 -11.03 8.39
CA ARG A 212 -21.13 -9.93 8.70
C ARG A 212 -19.85 -10.13 7.92
N PHE A 213 -19.25 -9.03 7.48
CA PHE A 213 -17.91 -9.05 6.90
C PHE A 213 -16.88 -8.54 7.89
N GLU A 214 -15.77 -9.26 8.02
CA GLU A 214 -14.54 -8.75 8.62
C GLU A 214 -13.55 -8.41 7.51
N ILE A 215 -12.97 -7.21 7.58
CA ILE A 215 -12.03 -6.71 6.58
C ILE A 215 -10.65 -6.58 7.22
N LYS A 216 -9.60 -6.99 6.51
CA LYS A 216 -8.21 -6.76 6.89
C LYS A 216 -7.41 -6.23 5.70
N LEU A 217 -6.72 -5.11 5.87
CA LEU A 217 -5.83 -4.55 4.84
C LEU A 217 -4.42 -5.16 4.94
N ILE A 218 -3.86 -5.57 3.81
CA ILE A 218 -2.54 -6.23 3.72
C ILE A 218 -1.65 -5.55 2.67
N ASP A 219 -0.36 -5.89 2.66
CA ASP A 219 0.66 -5.36 1.73
C ASP A 219 0.97 -3.86 1.89
N TRP A 220 1.53 -3.53 3.06
CA TRP A 220 1.88 -2.16 3.48
C TRP A 220 3.24 -1.66 2.96
N LYS A 221 3.72 -2.23 1.85
CA LYS A 221 5.09 -1.97 1.34
C LYS A 221 5.32 -0.52 0.92
N ILE A 222 4.31 0.10 0.31
CA ILE A 222 4.41 1.45 -0.26
C ILE A 222 3.99 2.54 0.74
N SER A 223 3.45 2.13 1.89
CA SER A 223 2.76 3.03 2.80
C SER A 223 3.68 4.09 3.44
N GLY A 224 3.09 5.23 3.76
CA GLY A 224 3.80 6.39 4.28
C GLY A 224 2.91 7.63 4.34
N TRP A 225 3.53 8.77 4.55
CA TRP A 225 2.90 10.10 4.57
C TRP A 225 3.01 10.72 3.19
N TYR A 226 1.87 10.81 2.49
CA TYR A 226 1.75 11.32 1.12
C TYR A 226 0.68 12.43 1.08
N PRO A 227 0.63 13.23 0.00
CA PRO A 227 -0.52 14.09 -0.27
C PRO A 227 -1.83 13.28 -0.32
N GLU A 228 -2.94 13.85 0.14
CA GLU A 228 -4.21 13.12 0.33
C GLU A 228 -4.82 12.52 -0.94
N TYR A 229 -4.48 13.05 -2.12
CA TYR A 229 -4.90 12.51 -3.42
C TYR A 229 -4.24 11.18 -3.77
N TRP A 230 -3.08 10.88 -3.18
CA TRP A 230 -2.17 9.83 -3.65
C TRP A 230 -2.80 8.44 -3.63
N GLU A 231 -3.61 8.12 -2.60
CA GLU A 231 -4.30 6.84 -2.50
C GLU A 231 -5.26 6.62 -3.68
N PHE A 232 -6.13 7.62 -3.95
CA PHE A 232 -7.13 7.53 -5.02
C PHE A 232 -6.44 7.37 -6.37
N CYS A 233 -5.43 8.20 -6.65
CA CYS A 233 -4.71 8.17 -7.91
C CYS A 233 -3.96 6.83 -8.07
N ASN A 234 -3.19 6.37 -7.09
CA ASN A 234 -2.46 5.11 -7.19
C ASN A 234 -3.39 3.92 -7.38
N SER A 235 -4.42 3.84 -6.55
CA SER A 235 -5.39 2.76 -6.55
C SER A 235 -6.09 2.60 -7.91
N THR A 236 -6.47 3.71 -8.54
CA THR A 236 -7.18 3.73 -9.82
C THR A 236 -6.24 3.55 -11.01
N ILE A 237 -5.06 4.18 -11.02
CA ILE A 237 -4.06 4.03 -12.08
C ILE A 237 -3.57 2.58 -12.17
N ALA A 238 -3.23 1.96 -11.03
CA ALA A 238 -2.77 0.57 -10.98
C ALA A 238 -3.87 -0.43 -11.39
N SER A 239 -5.14 -0.05 -11.19
CA SER A 239 -6.31 -0.89 -11.45
C SER A 239 -7.11 -0.45 -12.68
N ARG A 240 -6.52 0.30 -13.62
CA ARG A 240 -7.23 0.92 -14.75
C ARG A 240 -8.04 -0.03 -15.64
N PHE A 241 -7.75 -1.33 -15.60
CA PHE A 241 -8.45 -2.37 -16.35
C PHE A 241 -9.42 -3.21 -15.48
N ARG A 242 -9.72 -2.75 -14.26
CA ARG A 242 -10.60 -3.41 -13.29
C ARG A 242 -11.81 -2.51 -13.04
N SER A 243 -12.80 -2.58 -13.93
CA SER A 243 -14.00 -1.73 -13.91
C SER A 243 -14.68 -1.68 -12.54
N GLU A 244 -14.80 -2.83 -11.88
CA GLU A 244 -15.50 -2.97 -10.62
C GLU A 244 -14.74 -2.30 -9.47
N TRP A 245 -13.40 -2.33 -9.53
CA TRP A 245 -12.58 -1.60 -8.59
C TRP A 245 -12.63 -0.09 -8.84
N LEU A 246 -12.66 0.36 -10.10
CA LEU A 246 -12.80 1.78 -10.42
C LEU A 246 -14.12 2.35 -9.91
N GLU A 247 -15.22 1.60 -10.04
CA GLU A 247 -16.52 1.97 -9.47
C GLU A 247 -16.44 2.04 -7.93
N MET A 248 -15.90 0.99 -7.29
CA MET A 248 -15.73 0.95 -5.84
C MET A 248 -14.88 2.12 -5.33
N ALA A 249 -13.73 2.39 -5.94
CA ALA A 249 -12.79 3.44 -5.54
C ALA A 249 -13.45 4.83 -5.54
N GLN A 250 -14.27 5.13 -6.54
CA GLN A 250 -15.04 6.37 -6.62
C GLN A 250 -16.12 6.49 -5.53
N ASN A 251 -16.63 5.36 -5.04
CA ASN A 251 -17.66 5.33 -4.00
C ASN A 251 -17.08 5.45 -2.57
N ILE A 252 -15.82 5.03 -2.36
CA ILE A 252 -15.20 4.98 -1.03
C ILE A 252 -14.13 6.05 -0.79
N MET A 253 -13.71 6.77 -1.84
CA MET A 253 -12.70 7.84 -1.76
C MET A 253 -13.17 9.11 -2.48
N GLN A 254 -12.63 10.25 -2.05
CA GLN A 254 -12.73 11.49 -2.81
C GLN A 254 -12.01 11.36 -4.15
N VAL A 255 -12.62 11.93 -5.19
CA VAL A 255 -12.08 11.95 -6.55
C VAL A 255 -11.23 13.20 -6.75
N TYR A 256 -9.99 13.00 -7.19
CA TYR A 256 -8.97 14.03 -7.41
C TYR A 256 -8.63 14.07 -8.91
N VAL A 257 -9.44 14.80 -9.70
CA VAL A 257 -9.38 14.74 -11.17
C VAL A 257 -8.09 15.37 -11.73
N PRO A 258 -7.71 16.61 -11.37
CA PRO A 258 -6.46 17.20 -11.87
C PRO A 258 -5.23 16.38 -11.48
N GLU A 259 -5.19 15.90 -10.23
CA GLU A 259 -4.08 15.15 -9.67
C GLU A 259 -3.97 13.76 -10.31
N TYR A 260 -5.10 13.11 -10.59
CA TYR A 260 -5.14 11.86 -11.34
C TYR A 260 -4.54 12.02 -12.74
N LEU A 261 -4.93 13.07 -13.47
CA LEU A 261 -4.41 13.34 -14.80
C LEU A 261 -2.91 13.66 -14.76
N MET A 262 -2.48 14.47 -13.79
CA MET A 262 -1.07 14.81 -13.63
C MET A 262 -0.21 13.60 -13.23
N LEU A 263 -0.67 12.77 -12.29
CA LEU A 263 0.03 11.53 -11.91
C LEU A 263 0.05 10.49 -13.03
N GLN A 264 -0.99 10.41 -13.87
CA GLN A 264 -0.95 9.59 -15.09
C GLN A 264 0.18 10.04 -16.02
N ILE A 265 0.32 11.34 -16.25
CA ILE A 265 1.41 11.91 -17.07
C ILE A 265 2.77 11.58 -16.44
N ILE A 266 2.98 11.89 -15.16
CA ILE A 266 4.22 11.61 -14.44
C ILE A 266 4.60 10.14 -14.55
N ARG A 267 3.67 9.23 -14.27
CA ARG A 267 3.90 7.78 -14.33
C ARG A 267 4.20 7.31 -15.75
N SER A 268 3.57 7.91 -16.76
CA SER A 268 3.85 7.56 -18.16
C SER A 268 5.28 7.86 -18.58
N HIS A 269 5.95 8.85 -17.96
CA HIS A 269 7.35 9.20 -18.25
C HIS A 269 8.36 8.42 -17.38
N LEU A 270 7.97 8.04 -16.17
CA LEU A 270 8.88 7.38 -15.22
C LEU A 270 8.83 5.85 -15.23
N LEU A 271 7.71 5.25 -15.65
CA LEU A 271 7.43 3.82 -15.43
C LEU A 271 7.18 3.03 -16.73
N HIS A 272 7.90 3.38 -17.80
CA HIS A 272 7.90 2.67 -19.08
C HIS A 272 8.22 1.17 -18.95
#